data_AF-A0A942LY33-F1
#
_entry.id   AF-A0A942LY33-F1
#
_cell.length_a   1.000
_cell.length_b   1.000
_cell.length_c   1.000
_cell.angle_alpha   90.00
_cell.angle_beta   90.00
_cell.angle_gamma   90.00
#
_symmetry.space_group_name_H-M   'P 1'
#
loop_
_entity.id
_entity.type
_entity.pdbx_description
1 polymer ?
#
loop_
_entity_poly.entity_id
_entity_poly.type
_entity_poly.pdbx_seq_one_letter_code
_entity_poly.pdbx_strand_id
1 'polypeptide(L)'
;MEAYTENWQNPENISQQDIIDRALNSPDYFIRVDAVKMIEDQEVVKQIALNDRDYYVRQTAVDRLLNQDTLKHIACNDTDYYVRLSAVKRITDADVLAEIILASQDDFYICKDAIIGIKNDAVLEQLITNLKDRDIKSAAVQAIADQQILSRIAMENDDFYVRSDAIKKLSDKSLLANIAKNDKDYYVRALAVQLIDDRDTIHHLAFHDPDYYVRNQAVAKIFEDHVLIEIVKKDEDFEVRKKAISQIQDVEMLKNLKQDIHDTYIHRKIDSRISELKG
;
A
#
# COMPACT_ATOMS: atom_id res chain seq x y z
N MET A 1 28.25 26.16 -30.07
CA MET A 1 27.66 26.63 -28.80
C MET A 1 27.53 28.16 -28.74
N GLU A 2 27.45 28.87 -29.88
CA GLU A 2 27.41 30.35 -29.91
C GLU A 2 26.28 30.94 -30.78
N ALA A 3 25.28 30.16 -31.18
CA ALA A 3 24.14 30.65 -31.97
C ALA A 3 22.77 30.56 -31.25
N TYR A 4 22.76 30.21 -29.95
CA TYR A 4 21.54 29.79 -29.24
C TYR A 4 20.80 30.91 -28.50
N THR A 5 21.26 32.17 -28.53
CA THR A 5 20.71 33.23 -27.66
C THR A 5 20.39 34.57 -28.34
N GLU A 6 20.60 34.74 -29.65
CA GLU A 6 20.45 36.08 -30.26
C GLU A 6 19.01 36.55 -30.51
N ASN A 7 18.01 35.66 -30.58
CA ASN A 7 16.60 36.06 -30.80
C ASN A 7 15.71 36.07 -29.55
N TRP A 8 16.28 35.78 -28.37
CA TRP A 8 15.53 35.79 -27.10
C TRP A 8 15.74 37.09 -26.30
N GLN A 9 16.40 38.10 -26.87
CA GLN A 9 16.75 39.34 -26.16
C GLN A 9 15.55 40.28 -25.94
N ASN A 10 14.36 40.02 -26.52
CA ASN A 10 13.17 40.81 -26.22
C ASN A 10 11.84 40.04 -26.49
N PRO A 11 11.33 39.23 -25.54
CA PRO A 11 10.12 38.42 -25.72
C PRO A 11 8.84 39.25 -25.93
N GLU A 12 8.85 40.56 -25.65
CA GLU A 12 7.69 41.45 -25.79
C GLU A 12 7.33 41.81 -27.25
N ASN A 13 8.16 41.43 -28.25
CA ASN A 13 7.97 41.81 -29.66
C ASN A 13 7.73 40.63 -30.62
N ILE A 14 7.56 39.40 -30.14
CA ILE A 14 7.32 38.22 -31.00
C ILE A 14 5.82 37.99 -31.11
N SER A 15 5.28 37.89 -32.33
CA SER A 15 3.85 37.64 -32.52
C SER A 15 3.46 36.23 -32.06
N GLN A 16 2.23 36.05 -31.56
CA GLN A 16 1.71 34.71 -31.23
C GLN A 16 1.76 33.77 -32.44
N GLN A 17 1.60 34.28 -33.67
CA GLN A 17 1.71 33.48 -34.88
C GLN A 17 3.13 32.92 -35.09
N ASP A 18 4.17 33.73 -34.83
CA ASP A 18 5.57 33.28 -34.94
C ASP A 18 5.92 32.28 -33.84
N ILE A 19 5.37 32.47 -32.63
CA ILE A 19 5.54 31.53 -31.52
C ILE A 19 4.91 30.18 -31.88
N ILE A 20 3.68 30.19 -32.41
CA ILE A 20 2.98 28.97 -32.83
C ILE A 20 3.73 28.27 -33.96
N ASP A 21 4.19 28.99 -34.99
CA ASP A 21 4.96 28.41 -36.09
C ASP A 21 6.22 27.70 -35.58
N ARG A 22 6.98 28.36 -34.70
CA ARG A 22 8.18 27.76 -34.09
C ARG A 22 7.84 26.53 -33.25
N ALA A 23 6.77 26.58 -32.48
CA ALA A 23 6.33 25.48 -31.63
C ALA A 23 5.87 24.25 -32.44
N LEU A 24 5.31 24.44 -33.63
CA LEU A 24 4.83 23.35 -34.47
C LEU A 24 5.89 22.82 -35.45
N ASN A 25 6.76 23.70 -35.97
CA ASN A 25 7.57 23.40 -37.15
C ASN A 25 9.09 23.39 -36.89
N SER A 26 9.58 23.90 -35.75
CA SER A 26 11.03 23.94 -35.50
C SER A 26 11.63 22.52 -35.44
N PRO A 27 12.73 22.24 -36.18
CA PRO A 27 13.41 20.95 -36.09
C PRO A 27 14.05 20.73 -34.71
N ASP A 28 14.40 21.81 -34.00
CA ASP A 28 14.99 21.75 -32.66
C ASP A 28 13.90 21.73 -31.58
N TYR A 29 13.92 20.69 -30.75
CA TYR A 29 12.94 20.52 -29.66
C TYR A 29 13.10 21.57 -28.56
N PHE A 30 14.30 22.12 -28.32
CA PHE A 30 14.48 23.19 -27.34
C PHE A 30 13.71 24.45 -27.74
N ILE A 31 13.77 24.81 -29.03
CA ILE A 31 12.99 25.94 -29.57
C ILE A 31 11.50 25.67 -29.43
N ARG A 32 11.05 24.43 -29.70
CA ARG A 32 9.63 24.06 -29.53
C ARG A 32 9.20 24.19 -28.07
N VAL A 33 9.99 23.68 -27.12
CA VAL A 33 9.74 23.81 -25.67
C VAL A 33 9.59 25.27 -25.26
N ASP A 34 10.53 26.14 -25.64
CA ASP A 34 10.50 27.54 -25.23
C ASP A 34 9.32 28.29 -25.87
N ALA A 35 9.00 27.98 -27.13
CA ALA A 35 7.81 28.51 -27.78
C ALA A 35 6.52 28.04 -27.08
N VAL A 36 6.41 26.75 -26.74
CA VAL A 36 5.25 26.19 -26.01
C VAL A 36 5.00 26.90 -24.70
N LYS A 37 6.02 27.37 -23.99
CA LYS A 37 5.86 28.13 -22.73
C LYS A 37 5.13 29.46 -22.93
N MET A 38 5.16 30.03 -24.14
CA MET A 38 4.61 31.34 -24.47
C MET A 38 3.29 31.31 -25.25
N ILE A 39 2.83 30.13 -25.68
CA ILE A 39 1.56 30.01 -26.44
C ILE A 39 0.37 30.28 -25.54
N GLU A 40 -0.52 31.18 -25.94
CA GLU A 40 -1.76 31.45 -25.19
C GLU A 40 -2.92 30.53 -25.61
N ASP A 41 -2.97 30.16 -26.89
CA ASP A 41 -4.03 29.33 -27.46
C ASP A 41 -4.01 27.88 -26.93
N GLN A 42 -5.03 27.53 -26.16
CA GLN A 42 -5.15 26.20 -25.55
C GLN A 42 -5.39 25.08 -26.56
N GLU A 43 -5.99 25.35 -27.72
CA GLU A 43 -6.14 24.31 -28.75
C GLU A 43 -4.80 23.99 -29.42
N VAL A 44 -3.91 24.99 -29.58
CA VAL A 44 -2.55 24.74 -30.04
C VAL A 44 -1.73 24.00 -28.99
N VAL A 45 -1.83 24.39 -27.71
CA VAL A 45 -1.16 23.66 -26.61
C VAL A 45 -1.63 22.21 -26.57
N LYS A 46 -2.94 21.96 -26.71
CA LYS A 46 -3.53 20.62 -26.83
C LYS A 46 -2.99 19.85 -28.03
N GLN A 47 -2.93 20.46 -29.21
CA GLN A 47 -2.39 19.83 -30.41
C GLN A 47 -0.95 19.36 -30.18
N ILE A 48 -0.11 20.21 -29.57
CA ILE A 48 1.29 19.88 -29.29
C ILE A 48 1.38 18.77 -28.24
N ALA A 49 0.61 18.87 -27.14
CA ALA A 49 0.56 17.86 -26.09
C ALA A 49 0.20 16.47 -26.60
N LEU A 50 -0.64 16.38 -27.65
CA LEU A 50 -1.08 15.11 -28.23
C LEU A 50 -0.16 14.57 -29.33
N ASN A 51 0.59 15.43 -30.02
CA ASN A 51 1.19 15.05 -31.31
C ASN A 51 2.68 15.37 -31.48
N ASP A 52 3.32 16.14 -30.58
CA ASP A 52 4.75 16.42 -30.76
C ASP A 52 5.56 15.12 -30.70
N ARG A 53 6.52 14.99 -31.61
CA ARG A 53 7.40 13.81 -31.70
C ARG A 53 8.31 13.64 -30.48
N ASP A 54 8.63 14.74 -29.79
CA ASP A 54 9.51 14.74 -28.64
C ASP A 54 8.69 14.75 -27.35
N TYR A 55 8.94 13.77 -26.47
CA TYR A 55 8.19 13.61 -25.23
C TYR A 55 8.34 14.83 -24.30
N TYR A 56 9.48 15.52 -24.32
CA TYR A 56 9.71 16.65 -23.44
C TYR A 56 8.94 17.90 -23.91
N VAL A 57 8.74 18.05 -25.22
CA VAL A 57 7.83 19.07 -25.77
C VAL A 57 6.38 18.74 -25.40
N ARG A 58 5.95 17.49 -25.55
CA ARG A 58 4.60 17.06 -25.13
C ARG A 58 4.39 17.30 -23.64
N GLN A 59 5.35 16.92 -22.79
CA GLN A 59 5.33 17.16 -21.35
C GLN A 59 5.19 18.65 -21.02
N THR A 60 5.99 19.50 -21.67
CA THR A 60 5.92 20.97 -21.48
C THR A 60 4.54 21.51 -21.84
N ALA A 61 3.92 20.98 -22.91
CA ALA A 61 2.56 21.37 -23.30
C ALA A 61 1.52 20.86 -22.30
N VAL A 62 1.64 19.61 -21.84
CA VAL A 62 0.80 19.02 -20.78
C VAL A 62 0.85 19.87 -19.51
N ASP A 63 2.04 20.31 -19.10
CA ASP A 63 2.24 21.15 -17.90
C ASP A 63 1.48 22.50 -17.96
N ARG A 64 1.01 22.91 -19.15
CA ARG A 64 0.22 24.13 -19.36
C ARG A 64 -1.24 23.85 -19.74
N LEU A 65 -1.59 22.60 -20.03
CA LEU A 65 -2.89 22.22 -20.57
C LEU A 65 -4.00 22.28 -19.52
N LEU A 66 -5.10 23.00 -19.80
CA LEU A 66 -6.21 23.17 -18.84
C LEU A 66 -7.34 22.15 -18.99
N ASN A 67 -7.51 21.59 -20.20
CA ASN A 67 -8.63 20.69 -20.50
C ASN A 67 -8.46 19.32 -19.82
N GLN A 68 -9.32 19.01 -18.84
CA GLN A 68 -9.24 17.79 -18.02
C GLN A 68 -9.48 16.50 -18.84
N ASP A 69 -10.37 16.51 -19.84
CA ASP A 69 -10.61 15.35 -20.71
C ASP A 69 -9.38 15.00 -21.54
N THR A 70 -8.66 16.01 -22.03
CA THR A 70 -7.42 15.83 -22.77
C THR A 70 -6.31 15.35 -21.84
N LEU A 71 -6.20 15.89 -20.63
CA LEU A 71 -5.26 15.39 -19.62
C LEU A 71 -5.53 13.91 -19.30
N LYS A 72 -6.80 13.52 -19.10
CA LYS A 72 -7.18 12.12 -18.91
C LYS A 72 -6.77 11.26 -20.11
N HIS A 73 -7.06 11.72 -21.32
CA HIS A 73 -6.66 11.00 -22.54
C HIS A 73 -5.14 10.79 -22.60
N ILE A 74 -4.35 11.82 -22.32
CA ILE A 74 -2.89 11.74 -22.30
C ILE A 74 -2.40 10.80 -21.20
N ALA A 75 -2.94 10.91 -19.98
CA ALA A 75 -2.60 10.06 -18.85
C ALA A 75 -2.83 8.56 -19.14
N CYS A 76 -3.84 8.22 -19.95
CA CYS A 76 -4.12 6.83 -20.33
C CYS A 76 -3.32 6.34 -21.53
N ASN A 77 -2.94 7.22 -22.47
CA ASN A 77 -2.55 6.77 -23.82
C ASN A 77 -1.18 7.26 -24.30
N ASP A 78 -0.55 8.26 -23.67
CA ASP A 78 0.77 8.71 -24.13
C ASP A 78 1.82 7.59 -23.98
N THR A 79 2.71 7.45 -24.94
CA THR A 79 3.72 6.38 -24.91
C THR A 79 4.81 6.63 -23.86
N ASP A 80 5.00 7.88 -23.44
CA ASP A 80 6.05 8.27 -22.50
C ASP A 80 5.52 8.42 -21.07
N TYR A 81 6.23 7.78 -20.14
CA TYR A 81 5.88 7.79 -18.72
C TYR A 81 5.83 9.20 -18.12
N TYR A 82 6.78 10.07 -18.46
CA TYR A 82 6.85 11.42 -17.86
C TYR A 82 5.71 12.31 -18.36
N VAL A 83 5.29 12.14 -19.62
CA VAL A 83 4.13 12.84 -20.15
C VAL A 83 2.85 12.38 -19.46
N ARG A 84 2.67 11.06 -19.29
CA ARG A 84 1.53 10.50 -18.53
C ARG A 84 1.51 10.98 -17.09
N LEU A 85 2.66 10.98 -16.42
CA LEU A 85 2.81 11.45 -15.04
C LEU A 85 2.47 12.94 -14.90
N SER A 86 2.97 13.79 -15.80
CA SER A 86 2.62 15.23 -15.82
C SER A 86 1.12 15.42 -15.98
N ALA A 87 0.47 14.60 -16.82
CA ALA A 87 -0.98 14.67 -17.00
C ALA A 87 -1.73 14.26 -15.72
N VAL A 88 -1.35 13.14 -15.09
CA VAL A 88 -1.92 12.68 -13.80
C VAL A 88 -1.82 13.75 -12.72
N LYS A 89 -0.65 14.39 -12.58
CA LYS A 89 -0.42 15.44 -11.56
C LYS A 89 -1.30 16.68 -11.74
N ARG A 90 -1.86 16.89 -12.93
CA ARG A 90 -2.72 18.03 -13.27
C ARG A 90 -4.21 17.73 -13.18
N ILE A 91 -4.56 16.46 -12.97
CA ILE A 91 -5.95 16.07 -12.77
C ILE A 91 -6.31 16.27 -11.31
N THR A 92 -7.39 17.01 -11.09
CA THR A 92 -7.85 17.36 -9.73
C THR A 92 -9.05 16.56 -9.28
N ASP A 93 -9.77 15.94 -10.22
CA ASP A 93 -10.97 15.17 -9.96
C ASP A 93 -10.61 13.73 -9.55
N ALA A 94 -11.12 13.31 -8.38
CA ALA A 94 -10.81 12.00 -7.81
C ALA A 94 -11.39 10.85 -8.64
N ASP A 95 -12.57 11.03 -9.23
CA ASP A 95 -13.23 10.01 -10.04
C ASP A 95 -12.49 9.84 -11.37
N VAL A 96 -12.01 10.94 -11.97
CA VAL A 96 -11.16 10.89 -13.17
C VAL A 96 -9.83 10.16 -12.90
N LEU A 97 -9.20 10.40 -11.74
CA LEU A 97 -8.00 9.64 -11.34
C LEU A 97 -8.31 8.14 -11.16
N ALA A 98 -9.46 7.80 -10.57
CA ALA A 98 -9.90 6.41 -10.45
C ALA A 98 -10.09 5.74 -11.83
N GLU A 99 -10.70 6.44 -12.79
CA GLU A 99 -10.85 5.96 -14.17
C GLU A 99 -9.49 5.72 -14.85
N ILE A 100 -8.50 6.58 -14.62
CA ILE A 100 -7.13 6.39 -15.15
C ILE A 100 -6.49 5.14 -14.58
N ILE A 101 -6.61 4.92 -13.26
CA ILE A 101 -6.09 3.73 -12.60
C ILE A 101 -6.71 2.47 -13.22
N LEU A 102 -8.03 2.46 -13.43
CA LEU A 102 -8.72 1.33 -14.03
C LEU A 102 -8.30 1.06 -15.48
N ALA A 103 -7.99 2.11 -16.25
CA ALA A 103 -7.51 2.00 -17.63
C ALA A 103 -6.01 1.64 -17.73
N SER A 104 -5.24 1.85 -16.67
CA SER A 104 -3.76 1.76 -16.66
C SER A 104 -3.22 0.68 -15.72
N GLN A 105 -4.01 -0.34 -15.37
CA GLN A 105 -3.64 -1.34 -14.33
C GLN A 105 -2.35 -2.14 -14.62
N ASP A 106 -1.89 -2.18 -15.88
CA ASP A 106 -0.61 -2.81 -16.25
C ASP A 106 0.61 -1.93 -15.92
N ASP A 107 0.40 -0.66 -15.57
CA ASP A 107 1.43 0.29 -15.12
C ASP A 107 1.23 0.65 -13.65
N PHE A 108 1.97 -0.06 -12.80
CA PHE A 108 1.95 0.16 -11.36
C PHE A 108 2.32 1.60 -10.96
N TYR A 109 3.29 2.23 -11.64
CA TYR A 109 3.78 3.54 -11.23
C TYR A 109 2.76 4.63 -11.51
N ILE A 110 2.13 4.62 -12.69
CA ILE A 110 1.05 5.56 -13.00
C ILE A 110 -0.16 5.34 -12.10
N CYS A 111 -0.52 4.09 -11.82
CA CYS A 111 -1.60 3.81 -10.87
C CYS A 111 -1.27 4.35 -9.47
N LYS A 112 -0.04 4.13 -9.00
CA LYS A 112 0.41 4.63 -7.69
C LYS A 112 0.38 6.16 -7.62
N ASP A 113 0.88 6.85 -8.65
CA ASP A 113 0.87 8.33 -8.69
C ASP A 113 -0.56 8.89 -8.75
N ALA A 114 -1.46 8.23 -9.49
CA ALA A 114 -2.87 8.61 -9.51
C ALA A 114 -3.55 8.37 -8.14
N ILE A 115 -3.26 7.25 -7.47
CA ILE A 115 -3.75 6.96 -6.11
C ILE A 115 -3.32 8.06 -5.13
N ILE A 116 -2.06 8.52 -5.20
CA ILE A 116 -1.56 9.61 -4.35
C ILE A 116 -2.35 10.91 -4.58
N GLY A 117 -2.83 11.14 -5.80
CA GLY A 117 -3.66 12.28 -6.16
C GLY A 117 -5.09 12.23 -5.59
N ILE A 118 -5.65 11.05 -5.34
CA ILE A 118 -7.01 10.89 -4.82
C ILE A 118 -7.04 11.26 -3.33
N LYS A 119 -7.75 12.35 -3.00
CA LYS A 119 -7.95 12.83 -1.61
C LYS A 119 -9.29 12.44 -1.00
N ASN A 120 -10.08 11.64 -1.71
CA ASN A 120 -11.39 11.19 -1.27
C ASN A 120 -11.34 9.69 -0.98
N ASP A 121 -11.40 9.33 0.30
CA ASP A 121 -11.31 7.94 0.76
C ASP A 121 -12.48 7.08 0.26
N ALA A 122 -13.67 7.65 0.04
CA ALA A 122 -14.80 6.91 -0.51
C ALA A 122 -14.56 6.48 -1.97
N VAL A 123 -13.84 7.31 -2.75
CA VAL A 123 -13.43 6.95 -4.12
C VAL A 123 -12.40 5.83 -4.09
N LEU A 124 -11.42 5.91 -3.18
CA LEU A 124 -10.43 4.83 -2.99
C LEU A 124 -11.10 3.51 -2.58
N GLU A 125 -12.09 3.56 -1.69
CA GLU A 125 -12.85 2.38 -1.28
C GLU A 125 -13.59 1.72 -2.45
N GLN A 126 -14.30 2.50 -3.26
CA GLN A 126 -15.01 2.00 -4.45
C GLN A 126 -14.05 1.46 -5.51
N LEU A 127 -12.87 2.07 -5.64
CA LEU A 127 -11.86 1.65 -6.59
C LEU A 127 -11.33 0.23 -6.27
N ILE A 128 -11.09 -0.08 -4.99
CA ILE A 128 -10.48 -1.35 -4.53
C ILE A 128 -11.19 -2.59 -5.10
N THR A 129 -12.52 -2.56 -5.22
CA THR A 129 -13.30 -3.71 -5.70
C THR A 129 -13.04 -4.05 -7.17
N ASN A 130 -12.53 -3.11 -7.95
CA ASN A 130 -12.30 -3.23 -9.39
C ASN A 130 -10.81 -3.37 -9.76
N LEU A 131 -9.92 -3.31 -8.77
CA LEU A 131 -8.49 -3.53 -8.94
C LEU A 131 -8.15 -5.01 -9.04
N LYS A 132 -7.25 -5.37 -9.95
CA LYS A 132 -6.79 -6.75 -10.14
C LYS A 132 -5.47 -7.01 -9.45
N ASP A 133 -4.53 -6.07 -9.55
CA ASP A 133 -3.18 -6.21 -9.02
C ASP A 133 -3.13 -5.99 -7.50
N ARG A 134 -2.37 -6.84 -6.80
CA ARG A 134 -2.27 -6.82 -5.34
C ARG A 134 -1.56 -5.55 -4.84
N ASP A 135 -0.52 -5.10 -5.51
CA ASP A 135 0.27 -3.96 -5.07
C ASP A 135 -0.51 -2.66 -5.29
N ILE A 136 -1.31 -2.56 -6.37
CA ILE A 136 -2.23 -1.44 -6.58
C ILE A 136 -3.34 -1.43 -5.52
N LYS A 137 -3.94 -2.59 -5.20
CA LYS A 137 -4.92 -2.70 -4.09
C LYS A 137 -4.31 -2.24 -2.78
N SER A 138 -3.10 -2.71 -2.47
CA SER A 138 -2.38 -2.32 -1.25
C SER A 138 -2.15 -0.82 -1.21
N ALA A 139 -1.67 -0.22 -2.31
CA ALA A 139 -1.47 1.23 -2.40
C ALA A 139 -2.77 2.02 -2.14
N ALA A 140 -3.91 1.57 -2.68
CA ALA A 140 -5.20 2.21 -2.44
C ALA A 140 -5.61 2.14 -0.95
N VAL A 141 -5.48 0.98 -0.29
CA VAL A 141 -5.74 0.85 1.15
C VAL A 141 -4.77 1.71 1.98
N GLN A 142 -3.51 1.77 1.58
CA GLN A 142 -2.51 2.61 2.26
C GLN A 142 -2.78 4.11 2.08
N ALA A 143 -3.52 4.53 1.05
CA ALA A 143 -3.92 5.92 0.87
C ALA A 143 -5.15 6.33 1.71
N ILE A 144 -6.01 5.40 2.11
CA ILE A 144 -7.22 5.69 2.92
C ILE A 144 -6.86 6.09 4.35
N ALA A 145 -7.39 7.20 4.87
CA ALA A 145 -7.18 7.65 6.25
C ALA A 145 -8.39 7.40 7.17
N ASP A 146 -9.60 7.43 6.60
CA ASP A 146 -10.87 7.28 7.31
C ASP A 146 -10.96 5.91 8.01
N GLN A 147 -11.09 5.95 9.33
CA GLN A 147 -11.14 4.75 10.15
C GLN A 147 -12.43 3.95 9.96
N GLN A 148 -13.57 4.58 9.63
CA GLN A 148 -14.81 3.86 9.38
C GLN A 148 -14.74 3.08 8.06
N ILE A 149 -14.12 3.66 7.04
CA ILE A 149 -13.82 2.97 5.77
C ILE A 149 -12.86 1.81 6.02
N LEU A 150 -11.75 2.04 6.72
CA LEU A 150 -10.80 0.97 7.07
C LEU A 150 -11.46 -0.15 7.88
N SER A 151 -12.34 0.18 8.83
CA SER A 151 -13.10 -0.81 9.60
C SER A 151 -13.96 -1.69 8.72
N ARG A 152 -14.68 -1.10 7.76
CA ARG A 152 -15.54 -1.84 6.84
C ARG A 152 -14.73 -2.74 5.93
N ILE A 153 -13.65 -2.22 5.34
CA ILE A 153 -12.73 -3.00 4.50
C ILE A 153 -12.17 -4.19 5.29
N ALA A 154 -11.71 -3.96 6.52
CA ALA A 154 -11.14 -4.99 7.38
C ALA A 154 -12.14 -6.09 7.79
N MET A 155 -13.44 -5.79 7.84
CA MET A 155 -14.47 -6.77 8.22
C MET A 155 -15.11 -7.48 7.03
N GLU A 156 -15.29 -6.77 5.91
CA GLU A 156 -16.23 -7.19 4.86
C GLU A 156 -15.55 -7.54 3.54
N ASN A 157 -14.32 -7.06 3.28
CA ASN A 157 -13.70 -7.29 1.97
C ASN A 157 -13.40 -8.77 1.74
N ASP A 158 -13.72 -9.29 0.55
CA ASP A 158 -13.53 -10.71 0.25
C ASP A 158 -12.06 -11.13 0.19
N ASP A 159 -11.19 -10.24 -0.26
CA ASP A 159 -9.75 -10.49 -0.41
C ASP A 159 -9.05 -10.34 0.95
N PHE A 160 -8.50 -11.44 1.46
CA PHE A 160 -7.84 -11.46 2.78
C PHE A 160 -6.58 -10.58 2.81
N TYR A 161 -5.91 -10.35 1.67
CA TYR A 161 -4.77 -9.42 1.62
C TYR A 161 -5.24 -7.98 1.83
N VAL A 162 -6.38 -7.60 1.25
CA VAL A 162 -6.98 -6.27 1.42
C VAL A 162 -7.45 -6.08 2.87
N ARG A 163 -8.12 -7.08 3.46
CA ARG A 163 -8.47 -7.04 4.90
C ARG A 163 -7.23 -6.87 5.77
N SER A 164 -6.16 -7.62 5.48
CA SER A 164 -4.90 -7.56 6.22
C SER A 164 -4.25 -6.17 6.15
N ASP A 165 -4.26 -5.52 4.99
CA ASP A 165 -3.68 -4.18 4.83
C ASP A 165 -4.50 -3.11 5.57
N ALA A 166 -5.83 -3.25 5.62
CA ALA A 166 -6.69 -2.36 6.40
C ALA A 166 -6.45 -2.54 7.91
N ILE A 167 -6.31 -3.79 8.38
CA ILE A 167 -6.03 -4.12 9.79
C ILE A 167 -4.78 -3.44 10.32
N LYS A 168 -3.71 -3.37 9.52
CA LYS A 168 -2.46 -2.69 9.91
C LYS A 168 -2.63 -1.19 10.19
N LYS A 169 -3.73 -0.59 9.73
CA LYS A 169 -4.06 0.84 9.90
C LYS A 169 -5.18 1.10 10.89
N LEU A 170 -5.79 0.05 11.44
CA LEU A 170 -6.87 0.19 12.41
C LEU A 170 -6.33 0.62 13.77
N SER A 171 -7.04 1.57 14.39
CA SER A 171 -6.79 2.01 15.76
C SER A 171 -7.81 1.46 16.77
N ASP A 172 -8.98 1.02 16.32
CA ASP A 172 -10.02 0.46 17.18
C ASP A 172 -9.62 -0.93 17.72
N LYS A 173 -9.23 -0.95 18.99
CA LYS A 173 -8.80 -2.16 19.71
C LYS A 173 -9.93 -3.18 19.90
N SER A 174 -11.18 -2.72 20.06
CA SER A 174 -12.33 -3.62 20.22
C SER A 174 -12.64 -4.32 18.91
N LEU A 175 -12.58 -3.58 17.79
CA LEU A 175 -12.73 -4.15 16.46
C LEU A 175 -11.60 -5.13 16.14
N LEU A 176 -10.34 -4.79 16.44
CA LEU A 176 -9.21 -5.70 16.26
C LEU A 176 -9.40 -7.00 17.07
N ALA A 177 -9.89 -6.92 18.30
CA ALA A 177 -10.20 -8.11 19.10
C ALA A 177 -11.35 -8.94 18.50
N ASN A 178 -12.37 -8.29 17.91
CA ASN A 178 -13.43 -8.98 17.19
C ASN A 178 -12.89 -9.71 15.94
N ILE A 179 -12.05 -9.05 15.14
CA ILE A 179 -11.42 -9.65 13.96
C ILE A 179 -10.54 -10.83 14.37
N ALA A 180 -9.72 -10.67 15.42
CA ALA A 180 -8.86 -11.73 15.94
C ALA A 180 -9.63 -12.99 16.36
N LYS A 181 -10.88 -12.85 16.81
CA LYS A 181 -11.75 -13.97 17.20
C LYS A 181 -12.51 -14.58 16.03
N ASN A 182 -12.91 -13.76 15.06
CA ASN A 182 -14.03 -14.10 14.17
C ASN A 182 -13.71 -14.04 12.68
N ASP A 183 -12.55 -13.53 12.22
CA ASP A 183 -12.26 -13.54 10.78
C ASP A 183 -12.18 -14.97 10.24
N LYS A 184 -12.76 -15.16 9.05
CA LYS A 184 -12.80 -16.46 8.35
C LYS A 184 -11.40 -17.00 8.02
N ASP A 185 -10.44 -16.10 7.82
CA ASP A 185 -9.08 -16.42 7.42
C ASP A 185 -8.13 -16.40 8.63
N TYR A 186 -7.40 -17.50 8.83
CA TYR A 186 -6.50 -17.65 9.98
C TYR A 186 -5.34 -16.65 9.95
N TYR A 187 -4.86 -16.25 8.77
CA TYR A 187 -3.78 -15.27 8.64
C TYR A 187 -4.26 -13.89 9.08
N VAL A 188 -5.51 -13.54 8.72
CA VAL A 188 -6.15 -12.29 9.16
C VAL A 188 -6.35 -12.27 10.67
N ARG A 189 -6.85 -13.37 11.26
CA ARG A 189 -6.95 -13.50 12.73
C ARG A 189 -5.59 -13.33 13.39
N ALA A 190 -4.57 -14.04 12.91
CA ALA A 190 -3.20 -13.99 13.43
C ALA A 190 -2.60 -12.57 13.37
N LEU A 191 -2.83 -11.83 12.29
CA LEU A 191 -2.39 -10.43 12.18
C LEU A 191 -3.09 -9.54 13.21
N ALA A 192 -4.40 -9.71 13.41
CA ALA A 192 -5.13 -8.98 14.43
C ALA A 192 -4.64 -9.31 15.86
N VAL A 193 -4.26 -10.57 16.14
CA VAL A 193 -3.63 -10.96 17.42
C VAL A 193 -2.37 -10.15 17.73
N GLN A 194 -1.56 -9.87 16.71
CA GLN A 194 -0.34 -9.07 16.90
C GLN A 194 -0.65 -7.64 17.36
N LEU A 195 -1.81 -7.09 17.00
CA LEU A 195 -2.19 -5.69 17.21
C LEU A 195 -3.09 -5.44 18.43
N ILE A 196 -3.62 -6.49 19.06
CA ILE A 196 -4.39 -6.39 20.31
C ILE A 196 -3.50 -6.55 21.53
N ASP A 197 -3.92 -5.97 22.66
CA ASP A 197 -3.22 -6.09 23.95
C ASP A 197 -4.15 -6.56 25.07
N ASP A 198 -5.39 -6.94 24.72
CA ASP A 198 -6.37 -7.47 25.67
C ASP A 198 -5.99 -8.88 26.12
N ARG A 199 -5.54 -8.98 27.38
CA ARG A 199 -5.02 -10.22 27.97
C ARG A 199 -6.01 -11.37 27.89
N ASP A 200 -7.27 -11.12 28.22
CA ASP A 200 -8.30 -12.17 28.26
C ASP A 200 -8.57 -12.73 26.86
N THR A 201 -8.65 -11.86 25.84
CA THR A 201 -8.75 -12.28 24.44
C THR A 201 -7.51 -13.04 23.98
N ILE A 202 -6.30 -12.57 24.31
CA ILE A 202 -5.06 -13.25 23.94
C ILE A 202 -5.01 -14.66 24.55
N HIS A 203 -5.33 -14.79 25.84
CA HIS A 203 -5.38 -16.09 26.51
C HIS A 203 -6.42 -16.99 25.85
N HIS A 204 -7.64 -16.48 25.62
CA HIS A 204 -8.68 -17.25 24.96
C HIS A 204 -8.21 -17.79 23.60
N LEU A 205 -7.62 -16.95 22.76
CA LEU A 205 -7.13 -17.35 21.44
C LEU A 205 -5.98 -18.36 21.53
N ALA A 206 -5.07 -18.22 22.50
CA ALA A 206 -3.97 -19.15 22.71
C ALA A 206 -4.43 -20.58 23.07
N PHE A 207 -5.58 -20.72 23.74
CA PHE A 207 -6.13 -22.03 24.11
C PHE A 207 -7.17 -22.57 23.12
N HIS A 208 -7.81 -21.72 22.32
CA HIS A 208 -9.05 -22.08 21.64
C HIS A 208 -9.13 -21.74 20.16
N ASP A 209 -8.19 -20.96 19.59
CA ASP A 209 -8.24 -20.75 18.13
C ASP A 209 -8.04 -22.09 17.40
N PRO A 210 -8.87 -22.43 16.41
CA PRO A 210 -8.75 -23.69 15.68
C PRO A 210 -7.42 -23.82 14.93
N ASP A 211 -6.80 -22.70 14.55
CA ASP A 211 -5.56 -22.70 13.78
C ASP A 211 -4.33 -22.52 14.69
N TYR A 212 -3.40 -23.46 14.60
CA TYR A 212 -2.19 -23.46 15.43
C TYR A 212 -1.32 -22.21 15.19
N TYR A 213 -1.35 -21.60 14.00
CA TYR A 213 -0.60 -20.38 13.70
C TYR A 213 -1.14 -19.20 14.50
N VAL A 214 -2.47 -19.08 14.63
CA VAL A 214 -3.10 -18.04 15.47
C VAL A 214 -2.78 -18.28 16.93
N ARG A 215 -2.91 -19.52 17.42
CA ARG A 215 -2.51 -19.89 18.78
C ARG A 215 -1.05 -19.54 19.04
N ASN A 216 -0.15 -19.80 18.09
CA ASN A 216 1.27 -19.47 18.19
C ASN A 216 1.51 -17.94 18.32
N GLN A 217 0.81 -17.12 17.52
CA GLN A 217 0.86 -15.65 17.65
C GLN A 217 0.35 -15.18 19.02
N ALA A 218 -0.72 -15.79 19.53
CA ALA A 218 -1.26 -15.45 20.85
C ALA A 218 -0.29 -15.82 21.96
N VAL A 219 0.30 -17.04 21.91
CA VAL A 219 1.34 -17.46 22.87
C VAL A 219 2.51 -16.50 22.87
N ALA A 220 2.93 -15.98 21.72
CA ALA A 220 4.02 -15.01 21.63
C ALA A 220 3.81 -13.72 22.45
N LYS A 221 2.58 -13.46 22.91
CA LYS A 221 2.20 -12.32 23.74
C LYS A 221 1.92 -12.68 25.21
N ILE A 222 2.12 -13.93 25.62
CA ILE A 222 1.91 -14.44 26.99
C ILE A 222 3.26 -14.57 27.70
N PHE A 223 3.35 -14.04 28.92
CA PHE A 223 4.59 -14.04 29.73
C PHE A 223 4.42 -14.68 31.11
N GLU A 224 3.24 -15.20 31.41
CA GLU A 224 2.94 -15.85 32.67
C GLU A 224 3.28 -17.33 32.60
N ASP A 225 4.34 -17.74 33.31
CA ASP A 225 4.86 -19.11 33.30
C ASP A 225 3.78 -20.18 33.56
N HIS A 226 2.86 -19.93 34.50
CA HIS A 226 1.77 -20.86 34.79
C HIS A 226 0.80 -21.04 33.62
N VAL A 227 0.52 -19.98 32.85
CA VAL A 227 -0.32 -20.06 31.64
C VAL A 227 0.42 -20.82 30.55
N LEU A 228 1.70 -20.50 30.34
CA LEU A 228 2.55 -21.16 29.35
C LEU A 228 2.66 -22.67 29.63
N ILE A 229 2.82 -23.08 30.89
CA ILE A 229 2.82 -24.49 31.30
C ILE A 229 1.53 -25.20 30.90
N GLU A 230 0.37 -24.59 31.17
CA GLU A 230 -0.92 -25.16 30.80
C GLU A 230 -1.05 -25.33 29.29
N ILE A 231 -0.53 -24.39 28.50
CA ILE A 231 -0.48 -24.49 27.03
C ILE A 231 0.41 -25.67 26.61
N VAL A 232 1.60 -25.83 27.21
CA VAL A 232 2.48 -26.97 26.89
C VAL A 232 1.84 -28.33 27.23
N LYS A 233 1.00 -28.38 28.26
CA LYS A 233 0.29 -29.59 28.67
C LYS A 233 -0.91 -29.93 27.78
N LYS A 234 -1.62 -28.91 27.27
CA LYS A 234 -2.92 -29.09 26.62
C LYS A 234 -2.92 -28.94 25.10
N ASP A 235 -2.04 -28.11 24.54
CA ASP A 235 -2.02 -27.89 23.10
C ASP A 235 -1.51 -29.15 22.39
N GLU A 236 -2.11 -29.47 21.24
CA GLU A 236 -1.74 -30.62 20.42
C GLU A 236 -0.57 -30.29 19.47
N ASP A 237 -0.40 -29.01 19.11
CA ASP A 237 0.57 -28.60 18.11
C ASP A 237 1.96 -28.40 18.72
N PHE A 238 2.95 -29.05 18.12
CA PHE A 238 4.32 -29.01 18.61
C PHE A 238 4.92 -27.61 18.58
N GLU A 239 4.63 -26.79 17.56
CA GLU A 239 5.21 -25.45 17.44
C GLU A 239 4.59 -24.49 18.46
N VAL A 240 3.30 -24.62 18.78
CA VAL A 240 2.67 -23.86 19.87
C VAL A 240 3.30 -24.22 21.22
N ARG A 241 3.42 -25.51 21.54
CA ARG A 241 4.04 -25.97 22.79
C ARG A 241 5.50 -25.54 22.89
N LYS A 242 6.27 -25.67 21.81
CA LYS A 242 7.67 -25.21 21.72
C LYS A 242 7.79 -23.71 21.94
N LYS A 243 6.90 -22.91 21.34
CA LYS A 243 6.86 -21.45 21.56
C LYS A 243 6.59 -21.13 23.03
N ALA A 244 5.64 -21.81 23.66
CA ALA A 244 5.34 -21.62 25.07
C ALA A 244 6.55 -21.95 25.96
N ILE A 245 7.21 -23.10 25.75
CA ILE A 245 8.44 -23.48 26.47
C ILE A 245 9.52 -22.40 26.37
N SER A 246 9.72 -21.84 25.18
CA SER A 246 10.76 -20.83 24.93
C SER A 246 10.58 -19.54 25.75
N GLN A 247 9.39 -19.29 26.27
CA GLN A 247 9.06 -18.07 27.02
C GLN A 247 9.00 -18.30 28.54
N ILE A 248 8.99 -19.56 29.00
CA ILE A 248 9.00 -19.85 30.43
C ILE A 248 10.33 -19.39 31.03
N GLN A 249 10.27 -18.69 32.17
CA GLN A 249 11.46 -18.18 32.89
C GLN A 249 11.78 -18.99 34.14
N ASP A 250 10.79 -19.56 34.81
CA ASP A 250 10.97 -20.36 36.02
C ASP A 250 11.55 -21.75 35.71
N VAL A 251 12.83 -21.92 36.05
CA VAL A 251 13.59 -23.16 35.86
C VAL A 251 13.01 -24.33 36.67
N GLU A 252 12.45 -24.07 37.85
CA GLU A 252 11.89 -25.13 38.68
C GLU A 252 10.56 -25.61 38.11
N MET A 253 9.72 -24.69 37.62
CA MET A 253 8.52 -25.03 36.86
C MET A 253 8.84 -25.84 35.60
N LEU A 254 9.92 -25.53 34.87
CA LEU A 254 10.36 -26.32 33.72
C LEU A 254 10.77 -27.76 34.10
N LYS A 255 11.48 -27.94 35.23
CA LYS A 255 11.84 -29.28 35.71
C LYS A 255 10.60 -30.09 36.08
N ASN A 256 9.63 -29.47 36.77
CA ASN A 256 8.38 -30.12 37.13
C ASN A 256 7.58 -30.50 35.88
N LEU A 257 7.46 -29.58 34.91
CA LEU A 257 6.81 -29.84 33.63
C LEU A 257 7.41 -31.03 32.87
N LYS A 258 8.73 -31.21 32.94
CA LYS A 258 9.41 -32.36 32.33
C LYS A 258 8.98 -33.69 32.94
N GLN A 259 8.72 -33.73 34.24
CA GLN A 259 8.24 -34.95 34.92
C GLN A 259 6.79 -35.29 34.52
N ASP A 260 5.97 -34.26 34.32
CA ASP A 260 4.53 -34.40 34.00
C ASP A 260 4.26 -34.83 32.55
N ILE A 261 5.18 -34.58 31.63
CA ILE A 261 4.96 -34.79 30.19
C ILE A 261 5.73 -36.02 29.69
N HIS A 262 5.09 -36.82 28.84
CA HIS A 262 5.69 -38.00 28.22
C HIS A 262 5.88 -37.81 26.70
N ASP A 263 6.63 -36.77 26.33
CA ASP A 263 6.95 -36.43 24.95
C ASP A 263 8.46 -36.12 24.84
N THR A 264 9.18 -36.98 24.10
CA THR A 264 10.64 -36.89 23.98
C THR A 264 11.10 -35.61 23.28
N TYR A 265 10.35 -35.08 22.32
CA TYR A 265 10.73 -33.85 21.62
C TYR A 265 10.55 -32.64 22.53
N ILE A 266 9.50 -32.64 23.33
CA ILE A 266 9.24 -31.59 24.32
C ILE A 266 10.26 -31.61 25.44
N HIS A 267 10.66 -32.80 25.93
CA HIS A 267 11.76 -32.93 26.89
C HIS A 267 13.03 -32.26 26.39
N ARG A 268 13.41 -32.45 25.12
CA ARG A 268 14.59 -31.79 24.54
C ARG A 268 14.45 -30.27 24.52
N LYS A 269 13.25 -29.74 24.27
CA LYS A 269 13.00 -28.29 24.29
C LYS A 269 13.04 -27.72 25.71
N ILE A 270 12.51 -28.45 26.68
CA ILE A 270 12.61 -28.08 28.10
C ILE A 270 14.09 -28.08 28.55
N ASP A 271 14.86 -29.11 28.19
CA ASP A 271 16.28 -29.18 28.54
C ASP A 271 17.11 -28.06 27.90
N SER A 272 16.84 -27.74 26.62
CA SER A 272 17.44 -26.57 25.95
C SER A 272 17.15 -25.30 26.72
N ARG A 273 15.88 -25.06 27.07
CA ARG A 273 15.46 -23.85 27.77
C ARG A 273 16.07 -23.74 29.17
N ILE A 274 16.12 -24.84 29.93
CA ILE A 274 16.79 -24.87 31.24
C ILE A 274 18.27 -24.54 31.10
N SER A 275 18.91 -25.00 30.02
CA SER A 275 20.33 -24.75 29.77
C SER A 275 20.58 -23.29 29.40
N GLU A 276 19.73 -22.70 28.56
CA GLU A 276 19.75 -21.27 28.19
C GLU A 276 19.57 -20.33 29.39
N LEU A 277 18.76 -20.73 30.38
CA LEU A 277 18.51 -19.91 31.59
C LEU A 277 19.59 -20.03 32.67
N LYS A 278 20.45 -21.05 32.60
CA LYS A 278 21.54 -21.30 33.56
C LYS A 278 22.91 -20.87 33.07
N GLY A 279 23.08 -20.72 31.76
CA GLY A 279 24.27 -20.15 31.12
C GLY A 279 24.29 -18.63 31.24
#